data_AF-A0A6W0G6A1-F1
#
_entry.id   AF-A0A6W0G6A1-F1
#
_cell.length_a   1.000
_cell.length_b   1.000
_cell.length_c   1.000
_cell.angle_alpha   90.00
_cell.angle_beta   90.00
_cell.angle_gamma   90.00
#
_symmetry.space_group_name_H-M   'P 1'
#
loop_
_entity.id
_entity.type
_entity.pdbx_description
1 polymer ?
#
loop_
_entity_poly.entity_id
_entity_poly.type
_entity_poly.pdbx_seq_one_letter_code
_entity_poly.pdbx_strand_id
1 'polypeptide(L)'
;MHAILSQYIEDLSHEFDIQNESESKLFEYFCNYVITSKYFLGRFNPMDITTQEDDASLDGIAIIIDGELIISVDDAMTAFDTYKTSLPVDIIITQAKSGESFSKDDISNFNLGLQDFFSLEPKLPNGIYNGQAIEIIKVIVANVKKIKNKMPNLKVFFCT
;
A
#
# COMPACT_ATOMS: atom_id res chain seq x y z
N MET A 1 -21.42 1.84 9.24
CA MET A 1 -20.96 2.42 7.95
C MET A 1 -22.10 3.17 7.27
N HIS A 2 -21.85 4.38 6.74
CA HIS A 2 -22.88 5.21 6.11
C HIS A 2 -23.31 4.66 4.73
N ALA A 3 -24.61 4.69 4.39
CA ALA A 3 -25.17 4.07 3.19
C ALA A 3 -24.51 4.50 1.86
N ILE A 4 -24.12 5.78 1.73
CA ILE A 4 -23.40 6.29 0.54
C ILE A 4 -22.06 5.58 0.36
N LEU A 5 -21.30 5.38 1.45
CA LEU A 5 -20.01 4.71 1.41
C LEU A 5 -20.19 3.23 1.07
N SER A 6 -21.21 2.59 1.65
CA SER A 6 -21.56 1.20 1.33
C SER A 6 -21.84 1.00 -0.16
N GLN A 7 -22.56 1.94 -0.80
CA GLN A 7 -22.81 1.86 -2.25
C GLN A 7 -21.52 1.96 -3.06
N TYR A 8 -20.60 2.86 -2.72
CA TYR A 8 -19.33 2.97 -3.43
C TYR A 8 -18.45 1.72 -3.29
N ILE A 9 -18.50 1.08 -2.11
CA ILE A 9 -17.79 -0.18 -1.88
C ILE A 9 -18.41 -1.31 -2.71
N GLU A 10 -19.74 -1.39 -2.78
CA GLU A 10 -20.47 -2.37 -3.60
C GLU A 10 -20.18 -2.17 -5.10
N ASP A 11 -20.19 -0.92 -5.58
CA ASP A 11 -19.88 -0.61 -6.97
C ASP A 11 -18.44 -1.03 -7.33
N LEU A 12 -17.47 -0.72 -6.44
CA LEU A 12 -16.07 -1.13 -6.62
C LEU A 12 -15.93 -2.65 -6.58
N SER A 13 -16.62 -3.31 -5.65
CA SER A 13 -16.54 -4.76 -5.57
C SER A 13 -17.05 -5.40 -6.85
N HIS A 14 -18.11 -4.86 -7.45
CA HIS A 14 -18.65 -5.25 -8.76
C HIS A 14 -17.68 -5.03 -9.91
N GLU A 15 -16.97 -3.90 -9.93
CA GLU A 15 -15.98 -3.60 -10.96
C GLU A 15 -14.81 -4.61 -10.97
N PHE A 16 -14.36 -5.06 -9.80
CA PHE A 16 -13.19 -5.94 -9.66
C PHE A 16 -13.52 -7.42 -9.40
N ASP A 17 -14.81 -7.79 -9.41
CA ASP A 17 -15.33 -9.14 -9.16
C ASP A 17 -14.94 -9.73 -7.78
N ILE A 18 -15.04 -8.90 -6.73
CA ILE A 18 -14.61 -9.25 -5.36
C ILE A 18 -15.76 -9.28 -4.33
N GLN A 19 -17.04 -9.37 -4.75
CA GLN A 19 -18.20 -9.30 -3.82
C GLN A 19 -18.21 -10.34 -2.71
N ASN A 20 -17.49 -11.45 -2.89
CA ASN A 20 -17.53 -12.59 -1.97
C ASN A 20 -16.63 -12.40 -0.74
N GLU A 21 -15.89 -11.29 -0.68
CA GLU A 21 -15.00 -10.94 0.42
C GLU A 21 -15.76 -10.37 1.62
N SER A 22 -15.12 -10.37 2.79
CA SER A 22 -15.73 -9.78 3.99
C SER A 22 -15.89 -8.26 3.87
N GLU A 23 -16.86 -7.67 4.59
CA GLU A 23 -17.07 -6.21 4.60
C GLU A 23 -15.80 -5.43 5.00
N SER A 24 -15.05 -5.94 5.98
CA SER A 24 -13.75 -5.34 6.37
C SER A 24 -12.77 -5.34 5.19
N LYS A 25 -12.66 -6.47 4.50
CA LYS A 25 -11.73 -6.62 3.39
C LYS A 25 -12.12 -5.78 2.17
N LEU A 26 -13.42 -5.71 1.88
CA LEU A 26 -13.97 -4.81 0.87
C LEU A 26 -13.68 -3.33 1.18
N PHE A 27 -13.77 -2.94 2.46
CA PHE A 27 -13.40 -1.60 2.89
C PHE A 27 -11.90 -1.31 2.69
N GLU A 28 -11.03 -2.27 2.99
CA GLU A 28 -9.59 -2.15 2.74
C GLU A 28 -9.30 -1.95 1.24
N TYR A 29 -9.87 -2.79 0.36
CA TYR A 29 -9.74 -2.60 -1.10
C TYR A 29 -10.20 -1.22 -1.55
N PHE A 30 -11.33 -0.75 -1.03
CA PHE A 30 -11.85 0.57 -1.36
C PHE A 30 -10.93 1.71 -0.92
N CYS A 31 -10.46 1.70 0.33
CA CYS A 31 -9.53 2.71 0.84
C CYS A 31 -8.23 2.73 0.02
N ASN A 32 -7.67 1.55 -0.25
CA ASN A 32 -6.43 1.40 -1.00
C ASN A 32 -6.57 1.88 -2.44
N TYR A 33 -7.69 1.57 -3.10
CA TYR A 33 -8.01 2.05 -4.43
C TYR A 33 -8.12 3.57 -4.49
N VAL A 34 -8.95 4.18 -3.63
CA VAL A 34 -9.22 5.62 -3.65
C VAL A 34 -7.97 6.43 -3.30
N ILE A 35 -7.18 5.97 -2.33
CA ILE A 35 -5.96 6.67 -1.92
C ILE A 35 -4.90 6.58 -3.01
N THR A 36 -4.63 5.38 -3.53
CA THR A 36 -3.59 5.18 -4.56
C THR A 36 -3.94 5.92 -5.86
N SER A 37 -5.23 5.99 -6.23
CA SER A 37 -5.71 6.74 -7.40
C SER A 37 -5.43 8.26 -7.33
N LYS A 38 -5.09 8.82 -6.16
CA LYS A 38 -4.66 10.23 -6.04
C LYS A 38 -3.22 10.45 -6.50
N TYR A 39 -2.43 9.38 -6.57
CA TYR A 39 -0.99 9.42 -6.81
C TYR A 39 -0.60 8.66 -8.08
N PHE A 40 -1.34 7.62 -8.44
CA PHE A 40 -1.17 6.85 -9.66
C PHE A 40 -2.34 7.14 -10.62
N LEU A 41 -2.01 7.56 -11.84
CA LEU A 41 -3.00 7.95 -12.86
C LEU A 41 -3.43 6.78 -13.76
N GLY A 42 -2.80 5.61 -13.63
CA GLY A 42 -3.14 4.42 -14.40
C GLY A 42 -4.29 3.62 -13.78
N ARG A 43 -4.72 2.58 -14.50
CA ARG A 43 -5.64 1.57 -13.96
C ARG A 43 -4.83 0.50 -13.25
N PHE A 44 -5.36 -0.01 -12.15
CA PHE A 44 -4.76 -1.08 -11.35
C PHE A 44 -5.84 -1.84 -10.62
N ASN A 45 -5.51 -3.05 -10.17
CA ASN A 45 -6.38 -3.85 -9.33
C ASN A 45 -6.07 -3.55 -7.85
N PRO A 46 -7.06 -3.18 -7.01
CA PRO A 46 -6.81 -2.98 -5.58
C PRO A 46 -6.28 -4.24 -4.88
N MET A 47 -6.56 -5.43 -5.40
CA MET A 47 -6.01 -6.68 -4.84
C MET A 47 -4.49 -6.75 -4.92
N ASP A 48 -3.86 -6.06 -5.87
CA ASP A 48 -2.41 -6.11 -6.07
C ASP A 48 -1.64 -5.24 -5.06
N ILE A 49 -2.35 -4.37 -4.31
CA ILE A 49 -1.76 -3.43 -3.35
C ILE A 49 -2.34 -3.55 -1.93
N THR A 50 -3.37 -4.38 -1.76
CA THR A 50 -3.94 -4.71 -0.45
C THR A 50 -3.19 -5.91 0.11
N THR A 51 -2.77 -5.82 1.37
CA THR A 51 -2.07 -6.91 2.06
C THR A 51 -3.02 -8.07 2.35
N GLN A 52 -2.48 -9.21 2.76
CA GLN A 52 -3.26 -10.43 3.04
C GLN A 52 -3.41 -10.61 4.56
N GLU A 53 -3.73 -11.80 5.02
CA GLU A 53 -3.61 -12.12 6.45
C GLU A 53 -2.16 -11.90 6.94
N ASP A 54 -2.00 -11.72 8.26
CA ASP A 54 -0.72 -11.42 8.89
C ASP A 54 -0.05 -10.16 8.31
N ASP A 55 -0.78 -9.06 8.22
CA ASP A 55 -0.37 -7.81 7.55
C ASP A 55 0.47 -6.84 8.41
N ALA A 56 0.79 -7.21 9.66
CA ALA A 56 1.44 -6.33 10.63
C ALA A 56 0.72 -4.97 10.82
N SER A 57 -0.62 -4.94 10.72
CA SER A 57 -1.44 -3.71 10.77
C SER A 57 -1.21 -2.74 9.60
N LEU A 58 -0.74 -3.24 8.46
CA LEU A 58 -0.57 -2.49 7.21
C LEU A 58 -1.56 -3.02 6.18
N ASP A 59 -2.79 -2.51 6.14
CA ASP A 59 -3.85 -3.05 5.26
C ASP A 59 -3.60 -2.77 3.75
N GLY A 60 -2.67 -1.88 3.42
CA GLY A 60 -2.26 -1.64 2.04
C GLY A 60 -0.90 -1.00 1.90
N ILE A 61 -0.21 -1.39 0.82
CA ILE A 61 1.11 -0.91 0.46
C ILE A 61 1.10 -0.67 -1.06
N ALA A 62 1.25 0.58 -1.48
CA ALA A 62 1.41 0.91 -2.89
C ALA A 62 2.73 1.64 -3.10
N ILE A 63 3.51 1.19 -4.09
CA ILE A 63 4.83 1.74 -4.41
C ILE A 63 4.79 2.22 -5.86
N ILE A 64 5.16 3.48 -6.07
CA ILE A 64 5.18 4.11 -7.39
C ILE A 64 6.60 4.60 -7.67
N ILE A 65 7.17 4.19 -8.81
CA ILE A 65 8.49 4.63 -9.26
C ILE A 65 8.33 5.24 -10.65
N ASP A 66 8.68 6.53 -10.79
CA ASP A 66 8.61 7.26 -12.06
C ASP A 66 7.24 7.23 -12.75
N GLY A 67 6.17 7.17 -11.94
CA GLY A 67 4.79 7.14 -12.41
C GLY A 67 4.22 5.75 -12.66
N GLU A 68 5.03 4.69 -12.54
CA GLU A 68 4.59 3.30 -12.68
C GLU A 68 4.30 2.67 -11.32
N LEU A 69 3.19 1.94 -11.21
CA LEU A 69 2.84 1.18 -10.01
C LEU A 69 3.65 -0.12 -10.00
N ILE A 70 4.34 -0.38 -8.89
CA ILE A 70 5.29 -1.48 -8.74
C ILE A 70 4.62 -2.61 -7.96
N ILE A 71 4.37 -3.74 -8.62
CA ILE A 71 3.72 -4.91 -8.03
C ILE A 71 4.72 -6.01 -7.69
N SER A 72 5.90 -5.98 -8.32
CA SER A 72 6.96 -6.98 -8.09
C SER A 72 8.37 -6.40 -7.96
N VAL A 73 9.28 -7.22 -7.45
CA VAL A 73 10.72 -6.89 -7.36
C VAL A 73 11.29 -6.67 -8.77
N ASP A 74 10.87 -7.45 -9.76
CA ASP A 74 11.31 -7.31 -11.15
C ASP A 74 10.82 -5.99 -11.76
N ASP A 75 9.60 -5.55 -11.44
CA ASP A 75 9.09 -4.24 -11.85
C ASP A 75 9.95 -3.13 -11.25
N ALA A 76 10.33 -3.24 -9.97
CA ALA A 76 11.18 -2.28 -9.29
C ALA A 76 12.57 -2.20 -9.93
N MET A 77 13.17 -3.36 -10.22
CA MET A 77 14.47 -3.45 -10.90
C MET A 77 14.41 -2.81 -12.28
N THR A 78 13.34 -3.10 -13.04
CA THR A 78 13.10 -2.53 -14.37
C THR A 78 12.90 -1.02 -14.31
N ALA A 79 12.14 -0.51 -13.34
CA ALA A 79 11.93 0.93 -13.17
C ALA A 79 13.23 1.70 -12.86
N PHE A 80 14.20 1.06 -12.19
CA PHE A 80 15.52 1.62 -11.95
C PHE A 80 16.53 1.36 -13.08
N ASP A 81 16.23 0.51 -14.05
CA ASP A 81 17.07 0.25 -15.23
C ASP A 81 16.93 1.35 -16.28
N THR A 82 17.39 2.54 -15.91
CA THR A 82 17.32 3.75 -16.70
C THR A 82 18.51 4.66 -16.44
N TYR A 83 18.79 5.55 -17.39
CA TYR A 83 19.80 6.60 -17.28
C TYR A 83 19.34 7.78 -16.41
N LYS A 84 18.05 7.86 -16.04
CA LYS A 84 17.52 8.90 -15.15
C LYS A 84 18.16 8.82 -13.76
N THR A 85 18.45 9.97 -13.16
CA THR A 85 19.08 10.09 -11.84
C THR A 85 18.25 10.91 -10.84
N SER A 86 17.00 11.21 -11.20
CA SER A 86 16.05 11.99 -10.39
C SER A 86 14.64 11.40 -10.51
N LEU A 87 14.52 10.11 -10.19
CA LEU A 87 13.27 9.36 -10.26
C LEU A 87 12.39 9.72 -9.05
N PRO A 88 11.15 10.21 -9.23
CA PRO A 88 10.21 10.30 -8.12
C PRO A 88 9.87 8.89 -7.64
N VAL A 89 9.88 8.70 -6.32
CA VAL A 89 9.48 7.45 -5.68
C VAL A 89 8.50 7.79 -4.56
N ASP A 90 7.32 7.21 -4.64
CA ASP A 90 6.25 7.37 -3.65
C ASP A 90 5.94 6.01 -3.03
N ILE A 91 5.96 5.96 -1.69
CA ILE A 91 5.55 4.81 -0.90
C ILE A 91 4.30 5.25 -0.14
N ILE A 92 3.21 4.55 -0.37
CA ILE A 92 1.90 4.83 0.21
C ILE A 92 1.54 3.63 1.10
N ILE A 93 1.30 3.88 2.37
CA ILE A 93 0.90 2.87 3.33
C ILE A 93 -0.42 3.28 3.96
N THR A 94 -1.34 2.33 4.05
CA THR A 94 -2.69 2.52 4.55
C THR A 94 -2.97 1.54 5.68
N GLN A 95 -3.73 2.00 6.67
CA GLN A 95 -4.49 1.15 7.56
C GLN A 95 -5.96 1.54 7.43
N ALA A 96 -6.87 0.58 7.36
CA ALA A 96 -8.30 0.76 7.18
C ALA A 96 -9.09 0.01 8.26
N LYS A 97 -10.03 0.71 8.89
CA LYS A 97 -10.95 0.15 9.88
C LYS A 97 -12.38 0.49 9.47
N SER A 98 -13.19 -0.52 9.16
CA SER A 98 -14.59 -0.33 8.76
C SER A 98 -15.53 0.05 9.92
N GLY A 99 -15.04 -0.03 11.17
CA GLY A 99 -15.78 0.31 12.37
C GLY A 99 -15.88 1.82 12.60
N GLU A 100 -16.94 2.25 13.29
CA GLU A 100 -17.22 3.68 13.53
C GLU A 100 -16.42 4.28 14.69
N SER A 101 -15.69 3.45 15.44
CA SER A 101 -14.92 3.87 16.61
C SER A 101 -13.45 4.10 16.26
N PHE A 102 -12.94 5.29 16.58
CA PHE A 102 -11.51 5.58 16.52
C PHE A 102 -10.81 5.06 17.79
N SER A 103 -9.92 4.09 17.64
CA SER A 103 -9.12 3.54 18.74
C SER A 103 -7.68 4.04 18.72
N LYS A 104 -7.16 4.42 19.90
CA LYS A 104 -5.73 4.73 20.04
C LYS A 104 -4.86 3.49 19.83
N ASP A 105 -5.37 2.31 20.16
CA ASP A 105 -4.63 1.07 20.03
C ASP A 105 -4.41 0.73 18.56
N ASP A 106 -5.37 1.02 17.69
CA ASP A 106 -5.22 0.83 16.24
C ASP A 106 -4.09 1.69 15.67
N ILE A 107 -4.04 2.98 16.06
CA ILE A 107 -2.96 3.89 15.68
C ILE A 107 -1.60 3.43 16.23
N SER A 108 -1.58 2.95 17.47
CA SER A 108 -0.36 2.43 18.08
C SER A 108 0.16 1.20 17.33
N ASN A 109 -0.74 0.26 17.00
CA ASN A 109 -0.41 -0.94 16.23
C ASN A 109 0.07 -0.58 14.82
N PHE A 110 -0.55 0.40 14.17
CA PHE A 110 -0.09 0.88 12.86
C PHE A 110 1.34 1.41 12.91
N ASN A 111 1.63 2.25 13.90
CA ASN A 111 2.95 2.83 14.09
C ASN A 111 4.01 1.74 14.38
N LEU A 112 3.66 0.71 15.15
CA LEU A 112 4.52 -0.46 15.36
C LEU A 112 4.76 -1.22 14.05
N GLY A 113 3.71 -1.46 13.27
CA GLY A 113 3.79 -2.10 11.95
C GLY A 113 4.70 -1.33 10.98
N LEU A 114 4.55 -0.01 10.92
CA LEU A 114 5.40 0.86 10.08
C LEU A 114 6.87 0.76 10.48
N GLN A 115 7.18 0.82 11.79
CA GLN A 115 8.54 0.70 12.27
C GLN A 115 9.15 -0.67 11.97
N ASP A 116 8.37 -1.74 12.12
CA ASP A 116 8.80 -3.11 11.83
C ASP A 116 9.04 -3.31 10.33
N PHE A 117 8.12 -2.85 9.47
CA PHE A 117 8.24 -2.91 8.02
C PHE A 117 9.47 -2.16 7.49
N PHE A 118 9.71 -0.93 7.96
CA PHE A 118 10.87 -0.14 7.54
C PHE A 118 12.18 -0.55 8.20
N SER A 119 12.18 -1.50 9.14
CA SER A 119 13.41 -2.11 9.64
C SER A 119 14.10 -2.98 8.60
N LEU A 120 13.36 -3.42 7.56
CA LEU A 120 13.78 -4.37 6.51
C LEU A 120 14.12 -5.78 7.02
N GLU A 121 13.97 -6.03 8.32
CA GLU A 121 14.11 -7.30 9.02
C GLU A 121 12.91 -7.45 9.98
N PRO A 122 11.68 -7.52 9.45
CA PRO A 122 10.48 -7.46 10.29
C PRO A 122 10.43 -8.65 11.25
N LYS A 123 9.83 -8.42 12.42
CA LYS A 123 9.66 -9.42 13.48
C LYS A 123 8.20 -9.81 13.67
N LEU A 124 7.28 -8.98 13.19
CA LEU A 124 5.86 -9.30 13.20
C LEU A 124 5.56 -10.35 12.10
N PRO A 125 4.47 -11.12 12.23
CA PRO A 125 3.95 -11.91 11.12
C PRO A 125 3.74 -11.03 9.89
N ASN A 126 4.19 -11.50 8.73
CA ASN A 126 4.09 -10.80 7.46
C ASN A 126 3.51 -11.77 6.42
N GLY A 127 2.41 -11.38 5.80
CA GLY A 127 1.84 -12.05 4.64
C GLY A 127 2.79 -12.01 3.43
N ILE A 128 2.43 -12.76 2.38
CA ILE A 128 3.26 -12.91 1.17
C ILE A 128 3.53 -11.54 0.55
N TYR A 129 2.50 -10.70 0.43
CA TYR A 129 2.63 -9.38 -0.17
C TYR A 129 3.49 -8.42 0.67
N ASN A 130 3.39 -8.45 2.00
CA ASN A 130 4.23 -7.64 2.88
C ASN A 130 5.72 -7.98 2.68
N GLY A 131 6.05 -9.27 2.61
CA GLY A 131 7.41 -9.74 2.32
C GLY A 131 7.91 -9.26 0.96
N GLN A 132 7.08 -9.35 -0.07
CA GLN A 132 7.41 -8.85 -1.41
C GLN A 132 7.64 -7.33 -1.41
N ALA A 133 6.79 -6.57 -0.71
CA ALA A 133 6.94 -5.13 -0.57
C ALA A 133 8.25 -4.76 0.14
N ILE A 134 8.66 -5.50 1.18
CA ILE A 134 9.96 -5.30 1.83
C ILE A 134 11.12 -5.48 0.85
N GLU A 135 11.07 -6.51 0.00
CA GLU A 135 12.09 -6.72 -1.03
C GLU A 135 12.12 -5.58 -2.06
N ILE A 136 10.95 -5.05 -2.45
CA ILE A 136 10.88 -3.85 -3.29
C ILE A 136 11.52 -2.65 -2.59
N ILE A 137 11.27 -2.45 -1.29
CA ILE A 137 11.92 -1.38 -0.52
C ILE A 137 13.43 -1.55 -0.47
N LYS A 138 13.95 -2.78 -0.36
CA LYS A 138 15.40 -3.05 -0.44
C LYS A 138 15.98 -2.63 -1.79
N VAL A 139 15.27 -2.89 -2.90
CA VAL A 139 15.66 -2.39 -4.24
C VAL A 139 15.69 -0.87 -4.28
N ILE A 140 14.68 -0.20 -3.70
CA ILE A 140 14.62 1.27 -3.60
C ILE A 140 15.83 1.81 -2.82
N VAL A 141 16.15 1.24 -1.66
CA VAL A 141 17.29 1.64 -0.83
C VAL A 141 18.61 1.45 -1.57
N ALA A 142 18.79 0.32 -2.27
CA ALA A 142 19.98 0.05 -3.08
C ALA A 142 20.15 1.09 -4.22
N ASN A 143 19.06 1.67 -4.70
CA ASN A 143 19.03 2.65 -5.79
C ASN A 143 18.85 4.11 -5.34
N VAL A 144 19.01 4.42 -4.05
CA VAL A 144 18.76 5.75 -3.47
C VAL A 144 19.44 6.92 -4.21
N LYS A 145 20.60 6.67 -4.85
CA LYS A 145 21.34 7.68 -5.63
C LYS A 145 20.60 8.14 -6.90
N LYS A 146 19.68 7.32 -7.44
CA LYS A 146 18.85 7.66 -8.61
C LYS A 146 17.52 8.30 -8.24
N ILE A 147 17.15 8.29 -6.95
CA ILE A 147 15.89 8.85 -6.46
C ILE A 147 15.99 10.37 -6.40
N LYS A 148 14.91 11.07 -6.79
CA LYS A 148 14.77 12.52 -6.66
C LYS A 148 15.04 12.93 -5.22
N ASN A 149 15.91 13.91 -5.02
CA ASN A 149 16.37 14.37 -3.69
C ASN A 149 17.02 13.27 -2.82
N LYS A 150 17.38 12.11 -3.40
CA LYS A 150 17.94 10.94 -2.71
C LYS A 150 17.05 10.42 -1.58
N MET A 151 15.74 10.60 -1.69
CA MET A 151 14.80 10.24 -0.64
C MET A 151 13.43 9.94 -1.25
N PRO A 152 12.85 8.74 -0.99
CA PRO A 152 11.48 8.45 -1.38
C PRO A 152 10.50 9.27 -0.52
N ASN A 153 9.32 9.57 -1.05
CA ASN A 153 8.25 10.19 -0.27
C ASN A 153 7.42 9.10 0.40
N LEU A 154 7.34 9.11 1.73
CA LEU A 154 6.42 8.27 2.47
C LEU A 154 5.09 9.00 2.71
N LYS A 155 3.97 8.33 2.44
CA LYS A 155 2.61 8.81 2.69
C LYS A 155 1.88 7.76 3.50
N VAL A 156 1.35 8.15 4.64
CA VAL A 156 0.72 7.23 5.60
C VAL A 156 -0.70 7.69 5.84
N PHE A 157 -1.66 6.78 5.71
CA PHE A 157 -3.08 7.07 5.88
C PHE A 157 -3.73 6.08 6.84
N PHE A 158 -4.54 6.60 7.76
CA PHE A 158 -5.46 5.82 8.57
C PHE A 158 -6.88 6.14 8.12
N CYS A 159 -7.65 5.12 7.73
CA CYS A 159 -9.00 5.24 7.18
C CYS A 159 -10.01 4.63 8.16
N THR A 160 -11.08 5.37 8.45
CA THR A 160 -12.18 4.96 9.32
C THR A 160 -13.48 5.64 8.91
#